data_AF-A0A318CL56-F1
#
_entry.id   AF-A0A318CL56-F1
#
_cell.length_a   1.000
_cell.length_b   1.000
_cell.length_c   1.000
_cell.angle_alpha   90.00
_cell.angle_beta   90.00
_cell.angle_gamma   90.00
#
_symmetry.space_group_name_H-M   'P 1'
#
loop_
_entity.id
_entity.type
_entity.pdbx_description
1 polymer ?
#
loop_
_entity_poly.entity_id
_entity_poly.type
_entity_poly.pdbx_seq_one_letter_code
_entity_poly.pdbx_strand_id
1 'polypeptide(L)'
;MKVLSVFGAILVLTLASASFACTTLIVTKGASVDGSMIVAHSDDNDLADQRIVFVPARDHEPGSFRPVYCTAVAIGEFPQYNSFIYPRIVSARASAYDTPQYPPSIPIGMIPQVLHTYAYFDGSYGIMNEHQLMFGECTDGAKIQIGPEPVRRIFYSSELSRVALERCKTAREA
;
A
#
# COMPACT_ATOMS: atom_id res chain seq x y z
N MET A 1 -49.04 2.25 -12.46
CA MET A 1 -47.86 2.91 -11.85
C MET A 1 -47.05 1.97 -10.96
N LYS A 2 -47.64 1.27 -9.97
CA LYS A 2 -46.90 0.35 -9.07
C LYS A 2 -46.14 -0.79 -9.78
N VAL A 3 -46.71 -1.39 -10.83
CA VAL A 3 -46.09 -2.52 -11.56
C VAL A 3 -44.86 -2.08 -12.39
N LEU A 4 -44.91 -0.88 -13.00
CA LEU A 4 -43.75 -0.31 -13.71
C LEU A 4 -42.59 0.02 -12.76
N SER A 5 -42.90 0.51 -11.55
CA SER A 5 -41.87 0.79 -10.53
C SER A 5 -41.21 -0.48 -10.00
N VAL A 6 -41.95 -1.59 -9.87
CA VAL A 6 -41.38 -2.90 -9.47
C VAL A 6 -40.48 -3.47 -10.58
N PHE A 7 -40.91 -3.41 -11.84
CA PHE A 7 -40.07 -3.83 -12.97
C PHE A 7 -38.82 -2.97 -13.13
N GLY A 8 -38.93 -1.65 -12.93
CA GLY A 8 -37.79 -0.73 -12.94
C GLY A 8 -36.79 -1.03 -11.81
N ALA A 9 -37.26 -1.30 -10.60
CA ALA A 9 -36.40 -1.68 -9.48
C ALA A 9 -35.68 -3.02 -9.72
N ILE A 10 -36.38 -4.03 -10.25
CA ILE A 10 -35.79 -5.32 -10.61
C ILE A 10 -34.74 -5.15 -11.71
N LEU A 11 -35.00 -4.32 -12.73
CA LEU A 11 -34.05 -4.06 -13.82
C LEU A 11 -32.77 -3.36 -13.31
N VAL A 12 -32.89 -2.38 -12.40
CA VAL A 12 -31.75 -1.71 -11.76
C VAL A 12 -30.93 -2.68 -10.91
N LEU A 13 -31.59 -3.58 -10.16
CA LEU A 13 -30.91 -4.63 -9.39
C LEU A 13 -30.19 -5.66 -10.27
N THR A 14 -30.73 -5.99 -11.46
CA THR A 14 -30.04 -6.90 -12.41
C THR A 14 -28.87 -6.25 -13.14
N LEU A 15 -28.81 -4.92 -13.20
CA LEU A 15 -27.70 -4.17 -13.82
C LEU A 15 -26.56 -3.87 -12.83
N ALA A 16 -26.76 -4.10 -11.53
CA ALA A 16 -25.72 -3.99 -10.52
C ALA A 16 -24.81 -5.23 -10.55
N SER A 17 -23.87 -5.28 -11.50
CA SER A 17 -22.77 -6.23 -11.46
C SER A 17 -21.82 -5.89 -10.31
N ALA A 18 -21.63 -6.82 -9.37
CA ALA A 18 -20.58 -6.71 -8.36
C ALA A 18 -19.22 -6.78 -9.07
N SER A 19 -18.39 -5.76 -8.87
CA SER A 19 -17.00 -5.73 -9.32
C SER A 19 -16.12 -5.88 -8.09
N PHE A 20 -15.18 -6.83 -8.11
CA PHE A 20 -14.09 -6.90 -7.15
C PHE A 20 -13.05 -5.87 -7.57
N ALA A 21 -13.04 -4.74 -6.89
CA ALA A 21 -12.24 -3.60 -7.28
C ALA A 21 -12.02 -2.68 -6.08
N CYS A 22 -10.74 -2.40 -5.84
CA CYS A 22 -10.30 -1.37 -4.94
C CYS A 22 -11.06 -0.05 -5.16
N THR A 23 -11.50 0.59 -4.07
CA THR A 23 -12.11 1.92 -4.12
C THR A 23 -11.40 2.89 -3.18
N THR A 24 -10.84 3.96 -3.74
CA THR A 24 -10.18 5.05 -3.01
C THR A 24 -11.15 6.21 -2.78
N LEU A 25 -11.11 6.82 -1.59
CA LEU A 25 -11.91 7.97 -1.21
C LEU A 25 -11.02 9.05 -0.61
N ILE A 26 -11.23 10.28 -1.07
CA ILE A 26 -10.61 11.48 -0.47
C ILE A 26 -11.72 12.45 -0.11
N VAL A 27 -11.75 12.88 1.16
CA VAL A 27 -12.62 13.97 1.64
C VAL A 27 -11.73 15.11 2.10
N THR A 28 -11.88 16.26 1.44
CA THR A 28 -11.13 17.46 1.82
C THR A 28 -11.72 18.13 3.06
N LYS A 29 -10.93 18.94 3.76
CA LYS A 29 -11.38 19.71 4.94
C LYS A 29 -12.66 20.53 4.73
N GLY A 30 -12.91 20.99 3.50
CA GLY A 30 -14.10 21.79 3.19
C GLY A 30 -15.34 20.94 2.90
N ALA A 31 -15.16 19.62 2.73
CA ALA A 31 -16.20 18.66 2.41
C ALA A 31 -16.60 17.77 3.60
N SER A 32 -15.80 17.74 4.68
CA SER A 32 -16.12 17.02 5.92
C SER A 32 -16.89 17.89 6.90
N VAL A 33 -17.73 17.27 7.74
CA VAL A 33 -18.58 17.97 8.73
C VAL A 33 -17.78 18.60 9.87
N ASP A 34 -16.59 18.08 10.13
CA ASP A 34 -15.72 18.45 11.25
C ASP A 34 -14.42 19.14 10.80
N GLY A 35 -14.25 19.39 9.50
CA GLY A 35 -13.03 19.98 8.95
C GLY A 35 -11.85 19.02 8.83
N SER A 36 -12.02 17.73 9.11
CA SER A 36 -10.98 16.71 8.94
C SER A 36 -10.63 16.47 7.47
N MET A 37 -9.39 16.07 7.21
CA MET A 37 -8.98 15.48 5.95
C MET A 37 -9.09 13.96 6.08
N ILE A 38 -9.79 13.31 5.14
CA ILE A 38 -9.98 11.85 5.16
C ILE A 38 -9.35 11.28 3.88
N VAL A 39 -8.47 10.30 4.06
CA VAL A 39 -7.93 9.46 3.00
C VAL A 39 -8.29 8.03 3.36
N ALA A 40 -9.04 7.35 2.49
CA ALA A 40 -9.50 6.00 2.73
C ALA A 40 -9.40 5.15 1.47
N HIS A 41 -9.30 3.84 1.65
CA HIS A 41 -9.20 2.85 0.58
C HIS A 41 -9.83 1.54 1.05
N SER A 42 -10.67 0.95 0.20
CA SER A 42 -11.03 -0.48 0.30
C SER A 42 -10.04 -1.28 -0.53
N ASP A 43 -9.20 -2.07 0.14
CA ASP A 43 -8.14 -2.88 -0.47
C ASP A 43 -8.66 -4.31 -0.71
N ASP A 44 -9.17 -4.55 -1.92
CA ASP A 44 -9.84 -5.79 -2.34
C ASP A 44 -8.81 -6.89 -2.72
N ASN A 45 -7.93 -7.25 -1.79
CA ASN A 45 -6.75 -8.11 -2.04
C ASN A 45 -6.91 -9.60 -1.71
N ASP A 46 -8.13 -10.12 -1.72
CA ASP A 46 -8.44 -11.56 -1.71
C ASP A 46 -7.74 -12.38 -0.59
N LEU A 47 -7.79 -11.86 0.65
CA LEU A 47 -7.15 -12.46 1.85
C LEU A 47 -5.62 -12.47 1.85
N ALA A 48 -4.98 -11.54 1.13
CA ALA A 48 -3.56 -11.26 1.34
C ALA A 48 -3.29 -10.86 2.81
N ASP A 49 -2.03 -10.70 3.17
CA ASP A 49 -1.62 -10.30 4.52
C ASP A 49 -2.40 -9.08 5.06
N GLN A 50 -3.22 -9.27 6.10
CA GLN A 50 -4.06 -8.21 6.70
C GLN A 50 -3.40 -7.52 7.91
N ARG A 51 -2.14 -7.84 8.22
CA ARG A 51 -1.47 -7.29 9.41
C ARG A 51 -1.21 -5.79 9.24
N ILE A 52 -1.77 -4.96 10.12
CA ILE A 52 -1.31 -3.58 10.26
C ILE A 52 -0.03 -3.60 11.09
N VAL A 53 1.06 -3.12 10.50
CA VAL A 53 2.39 -3.15 11.10
C VAL A 53 2.82 -1.75 11.49
N PHE A 54 3.16 -1.57 12.77
CA PHE A 54 3.85 -0.37 13.21
C PHE A 54 5.35 -0.51 12.92
N VAL A 55 5.85 0.36 12.05
CA VAL A 55 7.28 0.51 11.76
C VAL A 55 7.80 1.67 12.61
N PRO A 56 8.73 1.43 13.56
CA PRO A 56 9.24 2.49 14.42
C PRO A 56 10.17 3.44 13.67
N ALA A 57 10.24 4.70 14.11
CA ALA A 57 11.26 5.65 13.70
C ALA A 57 12.66 5.10 14.04
N ARG A 58 13.63 5.36 13.19
CA ARG A 58 15.01 4.85 13.37
C ARG A 58 16.03 5.84 12.84
N ASP A 59 17.12 5.94 13.58
CA ASP A 59 18.36 6.52 13.09
C ASP A 59 19.17 5.46 12.33
N HIS A 60 19.91 5.91 11.32
CA HIS A 60 20.69 5.05 10.44
C HIS A 60 22.10 5.58 10.25
N GLU A 61 23.05 4.66 10.10
CA GLU A 61 24.45 5.01 9.84
C GLU A 61 24.60 5.81 8.54
N PRO A 62 25.46 6.85 8.52
CA PRO A 62 25.78 7.58 7.30
C PRO A 62 26.27 6.66 6.18
N GLY A 63 25.72 6.84 4.98
CA GLY A 63 26.09 6.02 3.81
C GLY A 63 25.49 4.61 3.79
N SER A 64 24.62 4.28 4.76
CA SER A 64 23.86 3.02 4.71
C SER A 64 22.82 3.01 3.59
N PHE A 65 22.24 1.83 3.35
CA PHE A 65 21.28 1.61 2.27
C PHE A 65 19.98 1.00 2.80
N ARG A 66 18.87 1.38 2.17
CA ARG A 66 17.51 0.93 2.48
C ARG A 66 17.05 -0.07 1.41
N PRO A 67 16.72 -1.32 1.79
CA PRO A 67 16.26 -2.34 0.84
C PRO A 67 14.87 -2.01 0.31
N VAL A 68 14.65 -2.26 -0.97
CA VAL A 68 13.37 -2.13 -1.67
C VAL A 68 12.86 -3.52 -2.04
N TYR A 69 11.65 -3.86 -1.64
CA TYR A 69 11.04 -5.18 -1.83
C TYR A 69 9.95 -5.17 -2.91
N CYS A 70 9.81 -6.29 -3.62
CA CYS A 70 8.64 -6.53 -4.47
C CYS A 70 7.37 -6.68 -3.62
N THR A 71 6.22 -6.46 -4.25
CA THR A 71 4.91 -6.68 -3.63
C THR A 71 4.12 -7.71 -4.44
N ALA A 72 3.84 -8.85 -3.82
CA ALA A 72 2.98 -9.85 -4.40
C ALA A 72 1.51 -9.44 -4.40
N VAL A 73 1.13 -8.59 -3.44
CA VAL A 73 -0.25 -8.10 -3.26
C VAL A 73 -0.75 -7.36 -4.50
N ALA A 74 0.15 -6.70 -5.24
CA ALA A 74 -0.28 -5.84 -6.33
C ALA A 74 -0.20 -6.47 -7.73
N ILE A 75 0.74 -7.39 -7.97
CA ILE A 75 1.02 -7.91 -9.32
C ILE A 75 1.23 -9.43 -9.35
N GLY A 76 0.98 -10.12 -8.24
CA GLY A 76 1.18 -11.56 -8.09
C GLY A 76 2.55 -11.93 -7.52
N GLU A 77 2.69 -13.19 -7.13
CA GLU A 77 3.87 -13.68 -6.39
C GLU A 77 5.16 -13.67 -7.20
N PHE A 78 6.28 -13.40 -6.52
CA PHE A 78 7.62 -13.51 -7.05
C PHE A 78 8.46 -14.46 -6.19
N PRO A 79 8.43 -15.78 -6.47
CA PRO A 79 9.20 -16.76 -5.70
C PRO A 79 10.71 -16.46 -5.67
N GLN A 80 11.26 -15.91 -6.75
CA GLN A 80 12.67 -15.51 -6.82
C GLN A 80 13.04 -14.37 -5.86
N TYR A 81 12.06 -13.62 -5.34
CA TYR A 81 12.26 -12.55 -4.36
C TYR A 81 11.70 -12.88 -2.98
N ASN A 82 11.22 -14.10 -2.75
CA ASN A 82 10.45 -14.46 -1.56
C ASN A 82 9.33 -13.45 -1.26
N SER A 83 8.59 -13.06 -2.31
CA SER A 83 7.44 -12.16 -2.22
C SER A 83 6.17 -12.95 -2.52
N PHE A 84 5.33 -13.11 -1.51
CA PHE A 84 4.13 -13.95 -1.52
C PHE A 84 2.92 -13.16 -1.01
N ILE A 85 1.71 -13.67 -1.25
CA ILE A 85 0.48 -13.03 -0.73
C ILE A 85 0.45 -13.00 0.81
N TYR A 86 1.12 -13.96 1.45
CA TYR A 86 1.34 -14.02 2.88
C TYR A 86 2.65 -14.75 3.24
N PRO A 87 3.47 -14.22 4.16
CA PRO A 87 3.47 -12.82 4.63
C PRO A 87 3.89 -11.87 3.49
N ARG A 88 3.39 -10.64 3.47
CA ARG A 88 3.71 -9.67 2.39
C ARG A 88 5.21 -9.38 2.29
N ILE A 89 5.87 -9.30 3.45
CA ILE A 89 7.27 -8.95 3.65
C ILE A 89 7.76 -9.69 4.90
N VAL A 90 8.95 -10.27 4.81
CA VAL A 90 9.72 -10.80 5.94
C VAL A 90 11.01 -10.01 6.05
N SER A 91 11.12 -9.15 7.07
CA SER A 91 12.29 -8.26 7.22
C SER A 91 12.48 -7.77 8.66
N ALA A 92 13.67 -7.25 8.96
CA ALA A 92 13.97 -6.60 10.24
C ALA A 92 13.39 -5.16 10.37
N ARG A 93 12.58 -4.71 9.41
CA ARG A 93 12.02 -3.33 9.38
C ARG A 93 11.08 -3.08 10.57
N ALA A 94 10.35 -4.09 11.01
CA ALA A 94 9.48 -4.02 12.20
C ALA A 94 9.40 -5.40 12.86
N SER A 95 9.10 -5.46 14.16
CA SER A 95 8.93 -6.73 14.88
C SER A 95 7.80 -7.58 14.29
N ALA A 96 6.72 -6.96 13.81
CA ALA A 96 5.63 -7.68 13.17
C ALA A 96 5.98 -8.23 11.77
N TYR A 97 7.10 -7.82 11.18
CA TYR A 97 7.64 -8.43 9.96
C TYR A 97 8.55 -9.63 10.22
N ASP A 98 8.92 -9.89 11.48
CA ASP A 98 9.65 -11.08 11.86
C ASP A 98 8.69 -12.29 11.89
N THR A 99 8.78 -13.11 10.84
CA THR A 99 7.94 -14.31 10.65
C THR A 99 8.84 -15.49 10.37
N PRO A 100 9.44 -16.10 11.41
CA PRO A 100 10.57 -17.03 11.27
C PRO A 100 10.22 -18.34 10.54
N GLN A 101 8.94 -18.64 10.34
CA GLN A 101 8.47 -19.79 9.56
C GLN A 101 8.61 -19.57 8.04
N TYR A 102 8.87 -18.33 7.61
CA TYR A 102 8.95 -17.94 6.21
C TYR A 102 10.36 -17.44 5.86
N PRO A 103 10.82 -17.65 4.61
CA PRO A 103 12.13 -17.17 4.20
C PRO A 103 12.17 -15.63 4.19
N PRO A 104 13.32 -15.00 4.54
CA PRO A 104 13.47 -13.56 4.43
C PRO A 104 13.20 -13.06 3.02
N SER A 105 12.48 -11.95 2.88
CA SER A 105 12.24 -11.32 1.58
C SER A 105 13.57 -10.86 0.97
N ILE A 106 13.75 -11.07 -0.33
CA ILE A 106 14.95 -10.68 -1.07
C ILE A 106 14.67 -9.31 -1.70
N PRO A 107 15.48 -8.27 -1.39
CA PRO A 107 15.30 -6.96 -2.01
C PRO A 107 15.53 -7.03 -3.52
N ILE A 108 14.70 -6.34 -4.29
CA ILE A 108 14.95 -6.14 -5.73
C ILE A 108 15.94 -5.01 -6.00
N GLY A 109 16.12 -4.13 -5.02
CA GLY A 109 17.07 -3.03 -5.12
C GLY A 109 17.38 -2.41 -3.78
N MET A 110 18.31 -1.46 -3.82
CA MET A 110 18.73 -0.68 -2.66
C MET A 110 18.70 0.80 -3.03
N ILE A 111 18.30 1.66 -2.10
CA ILE A 111 18.42 3.12 -2.23
C ILE A 111 19.27 3.68 -1.09
N PRO A 112 19.95 4.84 -1.26
CA PRO A 112 20.63 5.49 -0.15
C PRO A 112 19.67 5.75 1.01
N GLN A 113 20.12 5.43 2.22
CA GLN A 113 19.34 5.64 3.43
C GLN A 113 19.52 7.07 3.95
N VAL A 114 18.47 7.61 4.56
CA VAL A 114 18.50 8.90 5.27
C VAL A 114 18.91 8.69 6.72
N LEU A 115 19.50 9.71 7.35
CA LEU A 115 20.01 9.59 8.74
C LEU A 115 18.90 9.28 9.76
N HIS A 116 17.67 9.74 9.50
CA HIS A 116 16.53 9.52 10.37
C HIS A 116 15.31 9.19 9.51
N THR A 117 14.55 8.18 9.93
CA THR A 117 13.26 7.82 9.35
C THR A 117 12.15 7.97 10.37
N TYR A 118 10.97 8.40 9.91
CA TYR A 118 9.79 8.55 10.75
C TYR A 118 9.09 7.22 11.02
N ALA A 119 8.38 7.15 12.15
CA ALA A 119 7.51 6.04 12.48
C ALA A 119 6.24 6.08 11.62
N TYR A 120 5.74 4.91 11.21
CA TYR A 120 4.52 4.82 10.41
C TYR A 120 3.78 3.50 10.59
N PHE A 121 2.48 3.53 10.28
CA PHE A 121 1.66 2.34 10.11
C PHE A 121 1.71 1.88 8.66
N ASP A 122 1.86 0.58 8.47
CA ASP A 122 1.98 -0.08 7.19
C ASP A 122 0.93 -1.17 7.04
N GLY A 123 0.47 -1.37 5.82
CA GLY A 123 -0.39 -2.48 5.40
C GLY A 123 0.13 -3.04 4.08
N SER A 124 -0.75 -3.24 3.11
CA SER A 124 -0.35 -3.55 1.72
C SER A 124 0.58 -2.48 1.13
N TYR A 125 0.41 -1.24 1.58
CA TYR A 125 1.23 -0.07 1.32
C TYR A 125 1.25 0.81 2.58
N GLY A 126 2.07 1.87 2.59
CA GLY A 126 2.18 2.76 3.75
C GLY A 126 0.87 3.51 4.04
N ILE A 127 0.41 3.51 5.29
CA ILE A 127 -0.91 4.06 5.67
C ILE A 127 -0.78 5.50 6.18
N MET A 128 -0.05 5.71 7.27
CA MET A 128 0.11 7.01 7.92
C MET A 128 1.40 7.06 8.74
N ASN A 129 2.13 8.19 8.72
CA ASN A 129 3.27 8.40 9.62
C ASN A 129 2.95 9.29 10.84
N GLU A 130 3.92 9.43 11.74
CA GLU A 130 3.82 10.25 12.96
C GLU A 130 3.59 11.75 12.71
N HIS A 131 3.74 12.21 11.47
CA HIS A 131 3.43 13.58 11.04
C HIS A 131 2.01 13.70 10.46
N GLN A 132 1.18 12.67 10.61
CA GLN A 132 -0.19 12.61 10.08
C GLN A 132 -0.26 12.71 8.54
N LEU A 133 0.85 12.44 7.85
CA LEU A 133 0.85 12.23 6.40
C LEU A 133 0.22 10.86 6.11
N MET A 134 -0.80 10.82 5.24
CA MET A 134 -1.53 9.60 4.87
C MET A 134 -1.43 9.33 3.38
N PHE A 135 -1.51 8.05 3.00
CA PHE A 135 -1.65 7.61 1.62
C PHE A 135 -2.90 6.75 1.42
N GLY A 136 -3.56 6.95 0.27
CA GLY A 136 -4.55 6.05 -0.28
C GLY A 136 -4.02 5.58 -1.63
N GLU A 137 -4.05 4.27 -1.86
CA GLU A 137 -3.59 3.68 -3.12
C GLU A 137 -4.77 3.58 -4.09
N CYS A 138 -4.49 3.71 -5.38
CA CYS A 138 -5.43 3.40 -6.45
C CYS A 138 -4.80 2.38 -7.40
N THR A 139 -5.55 1.33 -7.70
CA THR A 139 -5.13 0.29 -8.64
C THR A 139 -5.69 0.60 -10.02
N ASP A 140 -4.84 1.15 -10.89
CA ASP A 140 -5.18 1.44 -12.27
C ASP A 140 -4.50 0.46 -13.22
N GLY A 141 -5.29 -0.30 -13.98
CA GLY A 141 -4.78 -1.19 -15.01
C GLY A 141 -4.08 -0.41 -16.14
N ALA A 142 -2.95 -0.94 -16.63
CA ALA A 142 -2.23 -0.36 -17.77
C ALA A 142 -2.26 -1.33 -18.97
N LYS A 143 -2.25 -0.78 -20.19
CA LYS A 143 -2.12 -1.59 -21.43
C LYS A 143 -0.80 -2.37 -21.49
N ILE A 144 0.23 -1.85 -20.82
CA ILE A 144 1.56 -2.45 -20.75
C ILE A 144 1.92 -2.52 -19.27
N GLN A 145 2.08 -3.73 -18.77
CA GLN A 145 2.54 -3.99 -17.42
C GLN A 145 3.92 -4.62 -17.48
N ILE A 146 4.95 -3.85 -17.12
CA ILE A 146 6.33 -4.32 -17.16
C ILE A 146 6.67 -4.87 -15.79
N GLY A 147 7.17 -6.11 -15.76
CA GLY A 147 7.62 -6.74 -14.53
C GLY A 147 8.78 -6.01 -13.88
N PRO A 148 9.00 -6.29 -12.59
CA PRO A 148 10.06 -5.67 -11.82
C PRO A 148 11.44 -6.11 -12.36
N GLU A 149 12.39 -5.18 -12.43
CA GLU A 149 13.77 -5.44 -12.88
C GLU A 149 14.76 -4.86 -11.90
N PRO A 150 15.73 -5.65 -11.41
CA PRO A 150 16.77 -5.17 -10.51
C PRO A 150 17.43 -3.91 -11.05
N VAL A 151 17.72 -2.96 -10.16
CA VAL A 151 18.36 -1.66 -10.48
C VAL A 151 17.50 -0.69 -11.30
N ARG A 152 16.68 -1.15 -12.26
CA ARG A 152 15.93 -0.26 -13.18
C ARG A 152 14.48 -0.01 -12.78
N ARG A 153 13.80 -1.02 -12.26
CA ARG A 153 12.35 -0.99 -11.94
C ARG A 153 12.13 -1.65 -10.60
N ILE A 154 12.56 -0.94 -9.56
CA ILE A 154 12.57 -1.45 -8.18
C ILE A 154 11.36 -0.97 -7.37
N PHE A 155 10.65 0.06 -7.85
CA PHE A 155 9.54 0.67 -7.10
C PHE A 155 8.18 0.22 -7.59
N TYR A 156 7.35 -0.14 -6.61
CA TYR A 156 5.90 -0.25 -6.73
C TYR A 156 5.23 0.74 -5.78
N SER A 157 3.93 1.02 -5.95
CA SER A 157 3.15 1.96 -5.11
C SER A 157 3.34 1.69 -3.60
N SER A 158 3.45 0.43 -3.22
CA SER A 158 3.68 0.00 -1.84
C SER A 158 5.02 0.48 -1.25
N GLU A 159 6.13 0.34 -1.96
CA GLU A 159 7.43 0.82 -1.45
C GLU A 159 7.60 2.32 -1.65
N LEU A 160 6.95 2.93 -2.66
CA LEU A 160 6.93 4.38 -2.85
C LEU A 160 6.28 5.09 -1.67
N SER A 161 5.07 4.66 -1.27
CA SER A 161 4.37 5.22 -0.11
C SER A 161 5.17 5.04 1.17
N ARG A 162 5.80 3.87 1.39
CA ARG A 162 6.66 3.63 2.56
C ARG A 162 7.87 4.56 2.59
N VAL A 163 8.58 4.73 1.46
CA VAL A 163 9.73 5.66 1.39
C VAL A 163 9.29 7.10 1.65
N ALA A 164 8.13 7.52 1.15
CA ALA A 164 7.58 8.83 1.43
C ALA A 164 7.22 8.99 2.92
N LEU A 165 6.55 8.01 3.53
CA LEU A 165 6.22 8.03 4.96
C LEU A 165 7.46 8.01 5.86
N GLU A 166 8.53 7.33 5.44
CA GLU A 166 9.83 7.32 6.12
C GLU A 166 10.52 8.70 6.10
N ARG A 167 10.25 9.56 5.11
CA ARG A 167 11.11 10.71 4.79
C ARG A 167 10.40 12.06 4.73
N CYS A 168 9.09 12.09 4.59
CA CYS A 168 8.31 13.31 4.38
C CYS A 168 7.33 13.57 5.53
N LYS A 169 7.01 14.84 5.78
CA LYS A 169 6.06 15.26 6.81
C LYS A 169 4.73 15.72 6.23
N THR A 170 4.70 16.10 4.95
CA THR A 170 3.53 16.71 4.31
C THR A 170 3.25 16.12 2.93
N ALA A 171 1.99 16.22 2.48
CA ALA A 171 1.57 15.69 1.18
C ALA A 171 2.16 16.43 -0.03
N ARG A 172 2.72 17.63 0.15
CA ARG A 172 3.41 18.37 -0.92
C ARG A 172 4.89 18.01 -1.04
N GLU A 173 5.47 17.57 0.07
CA GLU A 173 6.87 17.16 0.15
C GLU A 173 7.07 15.74 -0.39
N ALA A 174 6.09 14.87 -0.15
CA ALA A 174 5.99 13.54 -0.73
C ALA A 174 5.64 13.59 -2.22
#